data_AF-A0A820SBD9-F1
#
_entry.id   AF-A0A820SBD9-F1
#
_cell.length_a   1.000
_cell.length_b   1.000
_cell.length_c   1.000
_cell.angle_alpha   90.00
_cell.angle_beta   90.00
_cell.angle_gamma   90.00
#
_symmetry.space_group_name_H-M   'P 1'
#
loop_
_entity.id
_entity.type
_entity.pdbx_description
1 polymer ?
#
loop_
_entity_poly.entity_id
_entity_poly.type
_entity_poly.pdbx_seq_one_letter_code
_entity_poly.pdbx_strand_id
1 'polypeptide(L)'
;MEQKTLYCGSCQKYYPSTEFAVSSTNAKIGKCRQCLRLENIANKRTDQTKFKFLLKKIEKDECAYNDGARCIFFLTTNDMEYMFKNIWDSHSALSEESDIYSLIFVRWNRREEFSPWNCILLTLQEATAHLKLEDAEGSYSEPFRKKIRYKHAISRSHFVKLVEHVNNNHEQQQANISKDMTITAVKIGRQHGTPTGMANTSA
;
A
#
# COMPACT_ATOMS: atom_id res chain seq x y z
N MET A 1 1.88 -0.95 55.14
CA MET A 1 1.03 -0.55 53.99
C MET A 1 0.38 -1.81 53.46
N GLU A 2 -0.93 -1.98 53.62
CA GLU A 2 -1.65 -3.14 53.07
C GLU A 2 -1.66 -3.09 51.55
N GLN A 3 -1.10 -4.10 50.89
CA GLN A 3 -1.23 -4.28 49.45
C GLN A 3 -2.58 -4.92 49.14
N LYS A 4 -3.47 -4.13 48.53
CA LYS A 4 -4.77 -4.62 48.05
C LYS A 4 -4.56 -5.69 46.97
N THR A 5 -5.08 -6.89 47.19
CA THR A 5 -5.12 -7.96 46.18
C THR A 5 -6.30 -7.75 45.23
N LEU A 6 -6.07 -7.98 43.95
CA LEU A 6 -7.05 -7.81 42.86
C LEU A 6 -7.14 -9.11 42.04
N TYR A 7 -8.33 -9.40 41.55
CA TYR A 7 -8.62 -10.56 40.72
C TYR A 7 -8.44 -10.25 39.23
N CYS A 8 -7.74 -11.12 38.50
CA CYS A 8 -7.60 -11.04 37.06
C CYS A 8 -8.64 -11.93 36.36
N GLY A 9 -9.55 -11.34 35.59
CA GLY A 9 -10.59 -12.09 34.87
C GLY A 9 -10.08 -12.98 33.73
N SER A 10 -8.90 -12.70 33.16
CA SER A 10 -8.35 -13.46 32.03
C SER A 10 -7.66 -14.76 32.43
N CYS A 11 -6.87 -14.75 33.51
CA CYS A 11 -6.19 -15.96 34.00
C CYS A 11 -6.79 -16.52 35.29
N GLN A 12 -7.86 -15.89 35.80
CA GLN A 12 -8.62 -16.31 36.98
C GLN A 12 -7.78 -16.45 38.26
N LYS A 13 -6.77 -15.58 38.42
CA LYS A 13 -5.83 -15.58 39.56
C LYS A 13 -5.84 -14.23 40.27
N TYR A 14 -5.49 -14.24 41.56
CA TYR A 14 -5.33 -13.05 42.38
C TYR A 14 -3.86 -12.59 42.37
N TYR A 15 -3.65 -11.28 42.23
CA TYR A 15 -2.34 -10.66 42.31
C TYR A 15 -2.39 -9.37 43.14
N PRO A 16 -1.26 -8.91 43.70
CA PRO A 16 -1.19 -7.59 44.32
C PRO A 16 -1.57 -6.48 43.33
N SER A 17 -2.10 -5.36 43.83
CA SER A 17 -2.47 -4.20 42.99
C SER A 17 -1.31 -3.70 42.11
N THR A 18 -0.06 -3.90 42.54
CA THR A 18 1.15 -3.56 41.78
C THR A 18 1.30 -4.35 40.49
N GLU A 19 0.65 -5.52 40.35
CA GLU A 19 0.69 -6.36 39.14
C GLU A 19 -0.39 -6.02 38.11
N PHE A 20 -1.21 -5.01 38.39
CA PHE A 20 -2.18 -4.47 37.44
C PHE A 20 -1.65 -3.17 36.84
N ALA A 21 -1.95 -2.93 35.57
CA ALA A 21 -1.62 -1.65 34.94
C ALA A 21 -2.56 -0.57 35.46
N VAL A 22 -2.00 0.55 35.94
CA VAL A 22 -2.78 1.76 36.23
C VAL A 22 -3.00 2.45 34.90
N SER A 23 -4.12 2.14 34.24
CA SER A 23 -4.52 2.78 32.99
C SER A 23 -5.63 3.78 33.25
N SER A 24 -5.53 4.96 32.65
CA SER A 24 -6.60 5.98 32.60
C SER A 24 -7.79 5.55 31.73
N THR A 25 -7.64 4.49 30.93
CA THR A 25 -8.71 3.95 30.08
C THR A 25 -9.38 2.76 30.79
N ASN A 26 -10.67 2.91 31.14
CA ASN A 26 -11.45 1.88 31.83
C ASN A 26 -11.46 0.51 31.13
N ALA A 27 -11.26 0.47 29.80
CA ALA A 27 -11.33 -0.74 28.98
C ALA A 27 -10.30 -1.83 29.33
N LYS A 28 -9.23 -1.51 30.07
CA LYS A 28 -8.14 -2.47 30.41
C LYS A 28 -8.05 -2.78 31.90
N ILE A 29 -8.97 -2.26 32.70
CA ILE A 29 -9.01 -2.49 34.15
C ILE A 29 -9.49 -3.93 34.42
N GLY A 30 -8.81 -4.64 35.33
CA GLY A 30 -9.16 -6.02 35.70
C GLY A 30 -8.35 -7.14 35.02
N LYS A 31 -7.32 -6.79 34.24
CA LYS A 31 -6.33 -7.75 33.71
C LYS A 31 -4.96 -7.52 34.35
N CYS A 32 -4.29 -8.60 34.76
CA CYS A 32 -2.91 -8.52 35.21
C CYS A 32 -1.98 -8.14 34.05
N ARG A 33 -0.81 -7.57 34.36
CA ARG A 33 0.17 -7.11 33.36
C ARG A 33 0.56 -8.20 32.35
N GLN A 34 0.68 -9.44 32.80
CA GLN A 34 1.03 -10.55 31.91
C GLN A 34 -0.08 -10.85 30.89
N CYS A 35 -1.33 -10.94 31.33
CA CYS A 35 -2.47 -11.13 30.42
C CYS A 35 -2.60 -9.96 29.45
N LEU A 36 -2.44 -8.72 29.93
CA LEU A 36 -2.47 -7.54 29.09
C LEU A 36 -1.34 -7.55 28.05
N ARG A 37 -0.13 -7.97 28.45
CA ARG A 37 1.00 -8.11 27.53
C ARG A 37 0.72 -9.15 26.44
N LEU A 38 0.18 -10.31 26.82
CA LEU A 38 -0.18 -11.37 25.87
C LEU A 38 -1.27 -10.91 24.90
N GLU A 39 -2.28 -10.19 25.40
CA GLU A 39 -3.34 -9.61 24.57
C GLU A 39 -2.78 -8.57 23.59
N ASN A 40 -1.90 -7.67 24.04
CA ASN A 40 -1.25 -6.70 23.15
C ASN A 40 -0.41 -7.41 22.06
N ILE A 41 0.30 -8.48 22.41
CA ILE A 41 1.05 -9.30 21.45
C ILE A 41 0.09 -9.95 20.45
N ALA A 42 -1.02 -10.53 20.93
CA ALA A 42 -2.02 -11.16 20.08
C ALA A 42 -2.67 -10.14 19.13
N ASN A 43 -3.08 -8.98 19.63
CA ASN A 43 -3.66 -7.90 18.83
C ASN A 43 -2.65 -7.40 17.78
N LYS A 44 -1.39 -7.17 18.17
CA LYS A 44 -0.33 -6.80 17.22
C LYS A 44 -0.13 -7.85 16.12
N ARG A 45 -0.20 -9.14 16.47
CA ARG A 45 -0.13 -10.25 15.49
C ARG A 45 -1.34 -10.25 14.55
N THR A 46 -2.53 -10.01 15.07
CA THR A 46 -3.76 -9.91 14.26
C THR A 46 -3.67 -8.74 13.28
N ASP A 47 -3.29 -7.54 13.75
CA ASP A 47 -3.08 -6.35 12.92
C ASP A 47 -2.09 -6.63 11.77
N GLN A 48 -0.92 -7.19 12.10
CA GLN A 48 0.11 -7.53 11.12
C GLN A 48 -0.37 -8.56 10.08
N THR A 49 -1.17 -9.54 10.51
CA THR A 49 -1.80 -10.51 9.60
C THR A 49 -2.75 -9.80 8.63
N LYS A 50 -3.45 -8.77 9.10
CA LYS A 50 -4.40 -8.01 8.27
C LYS A 50 -3.72 -7.09 7.28
N PHE A 51 -2.68 -6.37 7.68
CA PHE A 51 -1.90 -5.56 6.73
C PHE A 51 -1.22 -6.43 5.67
N LYS A 52 -0.77 -7.64 6.03
CA LYS A 52 -0.24 -8.60 5.07
C LYS A 52 -1.30 -9.06 4.07
N PHE A 53 -2.52 -9.35 4.54
CA PHE A 53 -3.64 -9.70 3.67
C PHE A 53 -4.02 -8.54 2.74
N LEU A 54 -4.07 -7.32 3.27
CA LEU A 54 -4.40 -6.13 2.50
C LEU A 54 -3.38 -5.90 1.38
N LEU A 55 -2.08 -6.00 1.69
CA LEU A 55 -1.00 -5.91 0.70
C LEU A 55 -1.18 -6.95 -0.41
N LYS A 56 -1.37 -8.23 -0.04
CA LYS A 56 -1.56 -9.33 -1.00
C LYS A 56 -2.79 -9.15 -1.88
N LYS A 57 -3.86 -8.57 -1.33
CA LYS A 57 -5.06 -8.24 -2.09
C LYS A 57 -4.77 -7.17 -3.13
N ILE A 58 -4.11 -6.06 -2.74
CA ILE A 58 -3.76 -4.98 -3.67
C ILE A 58 -2.81 -5.50 -4.75
N GLU A 59 -1.77 -6.27 -4.41
CA GLU A 59 -0.87 -6.89 -5.40
C GLU A 59 -1.65 -7.72 -6.43
N LYS A 60 -2.64 -8.50 -6.00
CA LYS A 60 -3.48 -9.30 -6.89
C LYS A 60 -4.36 -8.43 -7.78
N ASP A 61 -4.97 -7.39 -7.20
CA ASP A 61 -5.84 -6.47 -7.94
C ASP A 61 -5.02 -5.67 -8.97
N GLU A 62 -3.80 -5.25 -8.63
CA GLU A 62 -2.88 -4.53 -9.52
C GLU A 62 -2.42 -5.39 -10.71
N CYS A 63 -2.17 -6.69 -10.49
CA CYS A 63 -1.87 -7.62 -11.59
C CYS A 63 -3.00 -7.68 -12.64
N ALA A 64 -4.25 -7.38 -12.26
CA ALA A 64 -5.37 -7.41 -13.19
C ALA A 64 -5.42 -6.18 -14.13
N TYR A 65 -4.76 -5.07 -13.78
CA TYR A 65 -4.72 -3.87 -14.63
C TYR A 65 -3.76 -4.00 -15.82
N ASN A 66 -2.74 -4.87 -15.72
CA ASN A 66 -1.75 -5.14 -16.77
C ASN A 66 -1.10 -3.89 -17.38
N ASP A 67 -0.95 -2.83 -16.58
CA ASP A 67 -0.31 -1.56 -16.95
C ASP A 67 1.17 -1.51 -16.56
N GLY A 68 1.72 -2.63 -16.09
CA GLY A 68 3.10 -2.73 -15.64
C GLY A 68 3.37 -2.09 -14.29
N ALA A 69 2.32 -1.84 -13.47
CA ALA A 69 2.46 -1.33 -12.11
C ALA A 69 3.52 -2.09 -11.30
N ARG A 70 4.44 -1.34 -10.68
CA ARG A 70 5.55 -1.89 -9.87
C ARG A 70 5.61 -1.36 -8.47
N CYS A 71 5.05 -0.17 -8.23
CA CYS A 71 5.19 0.50 -6.94
C CYS A 71 4.70 -0.37 -5.77
N ILE A 72 3.57 -1.08 -5.93
CA ILE A 72 3.02 -1.98 -4.91
C ILE A 72 3.99 -3.08 -4.46
N PHE A 73 4.82 -3.61 -5.36
CA PHE A 73 5.73 -4.73 -5.05
C PHE A 73 6.96 -4.31 -4.25
N PHE A 74 7.21 -3.00 -4.14
CA PHE A 74 8.24 -2.46 -3.26
C PHE A 74 7.72 -2.16 -1.85
N LEU A 75 6.40 -2.20 -1.64
CA LEU A 75 5.80 -1.95 -0.33
C LEU A 75 5.88 -3.18 0.57
N THR A 76 6.18 -2.93 1.84
CA THR A 76 6.19 -3.95 2.89
C THR A 76 4.92 -3.92 3.73
N THR A 77 4.70 -4.95 4.55
CA THR A 77 3.58 -4.98 5.50
C THR A 77 3.62 -3.82 6.50
N ASN A 78 4.81 -3.35 6.89
CA ASN A 78 4.95 -2.20 7.79
C ASN A 78 4.58 -0.88 7.10
N ASP A 79 4.88 -0.75 5.81
CA ASP A 79 4.48 0.41 5.03
C ASP A 79 2.95 0.49 4.94
N MET A 80 2.28 -0.65 4.75
CA MET A 80 0.83 -0.74 4.78
C MET A 80 0.24 -0.37 6.15
N GLU A 81 0.84 -0.84 7.24
CA GLU A 81 0.43 -0.46 8.60
C GLU A 81 0.58 1.05 8.82
N TYR A 82 1.70 1.64 8.39
CA TYR A 82 1.95 3.08 8.50
C TYR A 82 0.96 3.89 7.66
N MET A 83 0.74 3.51 6.41
CA MET A 83 -0.28 4.14 5.56
C MET A 83 -1.64 4.12 6.24
N PHE A 84 -2.07 2.96 6.70
CA PHE A 84 -3.37 2.80 7.34
C PHE A 84 -3.48 3.66 8.61
N LYS A 85 -2.52 3.59 9.53
CA LYS A 85 -2.61 4.21 10.86
C LYS A 85 -2.24 5.70 10.87
N ASN A 86 -1.19 6.10 10.14
CA ASN A 86 -0.58 7.42 10.26
C ASN A 86 -0.96 8.38 9.12
N ILE A 87 -1.30 7.86 7.93
CA ILE A 87 -1.71 8.70 6.80
C ILE A 87 -3.23 8.78 6.71
N TRP A 88 -3.91 7.65 6.89
CA TRP A 88 -5.37 7.54 6.78
C TRP A 88 -6.10 7.51 8.11
N ASP A 89 -5.37 7.68 9.22
CA ASP A 89 -5.90 7.77 10.57
C ASP A 89 -6.71 6.55 11.02
N SER A 90 -6.57 5.39 10.35
CA SER A 90 -7.38 4.17 10.55
C SER A 90 -8.86 4.30 10.22
N HIS A 91 -9.26 5.25 9.37
CA HIS A 91 -10.66 5.45 9.00
C HIS A 91 -10.87 5.53 7.48
N SER A 92 -12.07 5.19 7.01
CA SER A 92 -12.50 5.49 5.65
C SER A 92 -12.41 6.99 5.40
N ALA A 93 -11.93 7.36 4.22
CA ALA A 93 -11.86 8.74 3.81
C ALA A 93 -13.24 9.42 3.71
N LEU A 94 -14.29 8.65 3.37
CA LEU A 94 -15.64 9.16 3.08
C LEU A 94 -16.57 9.08 4.29
N SER A 95 -16.80 7.89 4.85
CA SER A 95 -17.72 7.67 5.97
C SER A 95 -17.09 7.81 7.35
N GLU A 96 -15.76 7.89 7.44
CA GLU A 96 -15.02 7.81 8.71
C GLU A 96 -15.24 6.47 9.45
N GLU A 97 -15.65 5.40 8.76
CA GLU A 97 -15.70 4.05 9.33
C GLU A 97 -14.31 3.59 9.77
N SER A 98 -14.19 2.98 10.96
CA SER A 98 -12.93 2.63 11.62
C SER A 98 -12.64 1.13 11.66
N ASP A 99 -13.62 0.29 11.31
CA ASP A 99 -13.43 -1.16 11.32
C ASP A 99 -12.42 -1.58 10.24
N ILE A 100 -11.21 -1.95 10.68
CA ILE A 100 -10.11 -2.45 9.85
C ILE A 100 -10.51 -3.59 8.91
N TYR A 101 -11.51 -4.41 9.27
CA TYR A 101 -11.93 -5.53 8.43
C TYR A 101 -12.83 -5.10 7.26
N SER A 102 -13.43 -3.91 7.35
CA SER A 102 -14.30 -3.35 6.33
C SER A 102 -13.54 -2.48 5.32
N LEU A 103 -12.30 -2.08 5.66
CA LEU A 103 -11.51 -1.09 4.95
C LEU A 103 -10.52 -1.71 3.95
N ILE A 104 -10.41 -1.07 2.79
CA ILE A 104 -9.52 -1.46 1.70
C ILE A 104 -8.90 -0.23 1.04
N PHE A 105 -7.70 -0.41 0.51
CA PHE A 105 -7.05 0.57 -0.35
C PHE A 105 -7.38 0.31 -1.81
N VAL A 106 -7.66 1.37 -2.55
CA VAL A 106 -7.80 1.36 -4.02
C VAL A 106 -7.04 2.54 -4.61
N ARG A 107 -6.78 2.52 -5.92
CA ARG A 107 -6.20 3.64 -6.66
C ARG A 107 -7.10 4.88 -6.52
N TRP A 108 -6.52 6.05 -6.32
CA TRP A 108 -7.27 7.32 -6.36
C TRP A 108 -7.54 7.74 -7.81
N ASN A 109 -6.47 7.86 -8.60
CA ASN A 109 -6.53 8.02 -10.03
C ASN A 109 -6.39 6.65 -10.68
N ARG A 110 -7.46 6.19 -11.35
CA ARG A 110 -7.51 4.89 -12.02
C ARG A 110 -6.44 4.74 -13.12
N ARG A 111 -6.00 5.83 -13.72
CA ARG A 111 -5.03 5.84 -14.84
C ARG A 111 -3.57 5.74 -14.38
N GLU A 112 -3.32 5.90 -13.09
CA GLU A 112 -1.98 5.80 -12.51
C GLU A 112 -1.87 4.52 -11.69
N GLU A 113 -0.65 3.95 -11.61
CA GLU A 113 -0.39 2.77 -10.81
C GLU A 113 -0.69 3.01 -9.32
N PHE A 114 -1.00 1.95 -8.58
CA PHE A 114 -1.16 2.08 -7.14
C PHE A 114 0.15 2.53 -6.50
N SER A 115 0.08 3.56 -5.66
CA SER A 115 1.20 4.01 -4.84
C SER A 115 0.67 4.66 -3.55
N PRO A 116 1.51 4.88 -2.53
CA PRO A 116 1.10 5.58 -1.32
C PRO A 116 0.52 6.98 -1.58
N TRP A 117 0.89 7.61 -2.69
CA TRP A 117 0.42 8.92 -3.14
C TRP A 117 -0.60 8.87 -4.30
N ASN A 118 -1.07 7.68 -4.66
CA ASN A 118 -2.18 7.46 -5.59
C ASN A 118 -3.13 6.39 -5.02
N CYS A 119 -3.48 6.53 -3.74
CA CYS A 119 -4.38 5.59 -3.09
C CYS A 119 -5.47 6.29 -2.27
N ILE A 120 -6.53 5.57 -1.92
CA ILE A 120 -7.55 6.02 -0.98
C ILE A 120 -8.02 4.85 -0.11
N LEU A 121 -8.18 5.09 1.19
CA LEU A 121 -8.72 4.11 2.14
C LEU A 121 -10.24 4.27 2.23
N LEU A 122 -10.98 3.21 1.91
CA LEU A 122 -12.44 3.22 1.83
C LEU A 122 -13.02 1.91 2.36
N THR A 123 -14.30 1.90 2.72
CA THR A 123 -15.06 0.66 2.88
C THR A 123 -15.22 -0.03 1.52
N LEU A 124 -15.53 -1.33 1.53
CA LEU A 124 -15.75 -2.09 0.29
C LEU A 124 -16.85 -1.49 -0.60
N GLN A 125 -17.94 -0.97 -0.01
CA GLN A 125 -19.04 -0.36 -0.75
C GLN A 125 -18.62 0.95 -1.39
N GLU A 126 -17.95 1.82 -0.63
CA GLU A 126 -17.41 3.08 -1.12
C GLU A 126 -16.38 2.87 -2.23
N ALA A 127 -15.48 1.91 -2.07
CA ALA A 127 -14.49 1.55 -3.08
C ALA A 127 -15.15 1.08 -4.38
N THR A 128 -16.23 0.30 -4.27
CA THR A 128 -17.02 -0.14 -5.43
C THR A 128 -17.65 1.04 -6.18
N ALA A 129 -18.13 2.05 -5.45
CA ALA A 129 -18.63 3.28 -6.05
C ALA A 129 -17.50 4.13 -6.66
N HIS A 130 -16.38 4.27 -5.95
CA HIS A 130 -15.20 5.02 -6.38
C HIS A 130 -14.62 4.48 -7.69
N LEU A 131 -14.47 3.17 -7.82
CA LEU A 131 -13.88 2.53 -9.01
C LEU A 131 -14.73 2.66 -10.28
N LYS A 132 -16.01 3.05 -10.16
CA LYS A 132 -16.90 3.36 -11.29
C LYS A 132 -16.71 4.77 -11.83
N LEU A 133 -16.03 5.65 -11.08
CA LEU A 133 -15.72 6.99 -11.53
C LEU A 133 -14.64 6.93 -12.62
N GLU A 134 -14.85 7.64 -13.72
CA GLU A 134 -13.82 7.80 -14.76
C GLU A 134 -12.72 8.76 -14.32
N ASP A 135 -13.11 9.81 -13.59
CA ASP A 135 -12.22 10.84 -13.06
C ASP A 135 -12.61 11.18 -11.61
N ALA A 136 -11.81 10.69 -10.65
CA ALA A 136 -11.99 11.01 -9.24
C ALA A 136 -11.72 12.50 -8.96
N GLU A 137 -10.76 13.12 -9.66
CA GLU A 137 -10.40 14.52 -9.44
C GLU A 137 -11.52 15.45 -9.93
N GLY A 138 -12.28 15.09 -10.96
CA GLY A 138 -13.47 15.83 -11.40
C GLY A 138 -14.73 15.55 -10.59
N SER A 139 -14.88 14.34 -10.05
CA SER A 139 -16.14 13.89 -9.44
C SER A 139 -16.33 14.30 -7.98
N TYR A 140 -15.25 14.42 -7.20
CA TYR A 140 -15.34 14.79 -5.80
C TYR A 140 -15.31 16.30 -5.56
N SER A 141 -15.89 16.72 -4.43
CA SER A 141 -15.90 18.11 -3.99
C SER A 141 -14.50 18.64 -3.70
N GLU A 142 -14.25 19.93 -3.99
CA GLU A 142 -12.94 20.55 -3.79
C GLU A 142 -12.37 20.42 -2.35
N PRO A 143 -13.15 20.59 -1.27
CA PRO A 143 -12.64 20.39 0.09
C PRO A 143 -12.13 18.96 0.31
N PHE A 144 -12.86 17.97 -0.22
CA PHE A 144 -12.46 16.57 -0.13
C PHE A 144 -11.17 16.31 -0.91
N ARG A 145 -11.08 16.82 -2.15
CA ARG A 145 -9.84 16.70 -2.96
C ARG A 145 -8.64 17.31 -2.27
N LYS A 146 -8.79 18.47 -1.61
CA LYS A 146 -7.72 19.08 -0.80
C LYS A 146 -7.27 18.15 0.34
N LYS A 147 -8.21 17.50 1.05
CA LYS A 147 -7.89 16.51 2.10
C LYS A 147 -7.10 15.33 1.54
N ILE A 148 -7.50 14.80 0.38
CA ILE A 148 -6.81 13.68 -0.28
C ILE A 148 -5.40 14.09 -0.74
N ARG A 149 -5.27 15.21 -1.45
CA ARG A 149 -3.97 15.74 -1.90
C ARG A 149 -3.01 15.97 -0.73
N TYR A 150 -3.51 16.47 0.40
CA TYR A 150 -2.71 16.62 1.62
C TYR A 150 -2.19 15.28 2.14
N LYS A 151 -3.04 14.24 2.24
CA LYS A 151 -2.62 12.89 2.64
C LYS A 151 -1.61 12.28 1.66
N HIS A 152 -1.78 12.49 0.35
CA HIS A 152 -0.80 12.08 -0.66
C HIS A 152 0.52 12.83 -0.53
N ALA A 153 0.50 14.13 -0.23
CA ALA A 153 1.72 14.92 -0.02
C ALA A 153 2.51 14.42 1.20
N ILE A 154 1.83 14.13 2.32
CA ILE A 154 2.45 13.48 3.49
C ILE A 154 3.06 12.14 3.09
N SER A 155 2.32 11.34 2.31
CA SER A 155 2.80 10.03 1.85
C SER A 155 4.08 10.14 1.03
N ARG A 156 4.15 11.07 0.06
CA ARG A 156 5.37 11.31 -0.73
C ARG A 156 6.56 11.69 0.15
N SER A 157 6.33 12.56 1.14
CA SER A 157 7.38 12.99 2.06
C SER A 157 7.88 11.85 2.96
N HIS A 158 7.01 10.89 3.32
CA HIS A 158 7.43 9.73 4.10
C HIS A 158 8.16 8.69 3.24
N PHE A 159 7.66 8.43 2.05
CA PHE A 159 8.14 7.39 1.13
C PHE A 159 9.15 7.91 0.09
N VAL A 160 9.99 8.89 0.43
CA VAL A 160 10.95 9.52 -0.52
C VAL A 160 11.85 8.49 -1.19
N LYS A 161 12.41 7.55 -0.41
CA LYS A 161 13.24 6.48 -0.96
C LYS A 161 12.48 5.64 -1.98
N LEU A 162 11.21 5.33 -1.71
CA LEU A 162 10.39 4.56 -2.65
C LEU A 162 10.14 5.35 -3.93
N VAL A 163 9.87 6.65 -3.84
CA VAL A 163 9.75 7.54 -5.02
C VAL A 163 11.00 7.47 -5.89
N GLU A 164 12.19 7.58 -5.29
CA GLU A 164 13.47 7.47 -5.99
C GLU A 164 13.62 6.11 -6.70
N HIS A 165 13.32 5.01 -6.01
CA HIS A 165 13.41 3.67 -6.60
C HIS A 165 12.44 3.49 -7.77
N VAL A 166 11.20 3.97 -7.63
CA VAL A 166 10.19 3.90 -8.70
C VAL A 166 10.66 4.70 -9.92
N ASN A 167 11.13 5.95 -9.73
CA ASN A 167 11.62 6.79 -10.82
C ASN A 167 12.81 6.16 -11.57
N ASN A 168 13.80 5.66 -10.83
CA ASN A 168 14.98 5.01 -11.43
C ASN A 168 14.59 3.78 -12.28
N ASN A 169 13.59 3.01 -11.83
CA ASN A 169 13.09 1.86 -12.60
C ASN A 169 12.38 2.30 -13.89
N HIS A 170 11.57 3.37 -13.84
CA HIS A 170 10.91 3.92 -15.03
C HIS A 170 11.93 4.40 -16.08
N GLU A 171 12.99 5.10 -15.65
CA GLU A 171 14.08 5.56 -16.52
C GLU A 171 14.85 4.39 -17.17
N GLN A 172 15.20 3.37 -16.39
CA GLN A 172 15.90 2.18 -16.89
C GLN A 172 15.07 1.42 -17.93
N GLN A 173 13.76 1.36 -17.78
CA GLN A 173 12.89 0.73 -18.76
C GLN A 173 12.77 1.51 -20.05
N GLN A 174 12.61 2.83 -19.97
CA GLN A 174 12.60 3.67 -21.17
C GLN A 174 13.92 3.55 -21.94
N ALA A 175 15.05 3.51 -21.22
CA ALA A 175 16.35 3.29 -21.82
C ALA A 175 16.49 1.90 -22.48
N ASN A 176 15.94 0.85 -21.88
CA ASN A 176 15.98 -0.51 -22.45
C ASN A 176 15.05 -0.65 -23.68
N ILE A 177 13.84 -0.08 -23.63
CA ILE A 177 12.91 -0.05 -24.77
C ILE A 177 13.54 0.70 -25.96
N SER A 178 14.18 1.85 -25.71
CA SER A 178 14.87 2.62 -26.75
C SER A 178 16.04 1.84 -27.38
N LYS A 179 16.81 1.09 -26.57
CA LYS A 179 17.87 0.21 -27.07
C LYS A 179 17.32 -0.92 -27.94
N ASP A 180 16.24 -1.58 -27.53
CA ASP A 180 15.61 -2.67 -28.32
C ASP A 180 15.02 -2.17 -29.65
N MET A 181 14.45 -0.96 -29.66
CA MET A 181 13.95 -0.33 -30.88
C MET A 181 15.09 0.02 -31.85
N THR A 182 16.22 0.48 -31.31
CA THR A 182 17.44 0.78 -32.09
C THR A 182 18.06 -0.50 -32.67
N ILE A 183 18.14 -1.58 -31.89
CA ILE A 183 18.63 -2.89 -32.36
C ILE A 183 17.73 -3.46 -33.48
N THR A 184 16.41 -3.29 -33.35
CA THR A 184 15.44 -3.72 -34.36
C THR A 184 15.59 -2.92 -35.66
N ALA A 185 15.77 -1.60 -35.58
CA ALA A 185 16.02 -0.75 -36.74
C ALA A 185 17.34 -1.10 -37.47
N VAL A 186 18.41 -1.41 -36.72
CA VAL A 186 19.71 -1.82 -37.30
C VAL A 186 19.62 -3.18 -38.01
N LYS A 187 18.78 -4.12 -37.52
CA LYS A 187 18.55 -5.41 -38.19
C LYS A 187 17.82 -5.28 -39.52
N ILE A 188 16.88 -4.33 -39.64
CA ILE A 188 16.15 -4.07 -40.90
C ILE A 188 17.06 -3.40 -41.93
N GLY A 189 17.95 -2.49 -41.51
CA GLY A 189 18.91 -1.81 -42.40
C GLY A 189 20.03 -2.69 -42.98
N ARG A 190 20.31 -3.87 -42.40
CA ARG A 190 21.36 -4.79 -42.88
C ARG A 190 20.89 -5.82 -43.93
N GLN A 191 19.59 -5.95 -44.22
CA GLN A 191 19.09 -6.92 -45.20
C GLN A 191 19.01 -6.41 -46.65
N HIS A 192 19.34 -5.14 -46.90
CA HIS A 192 19.46 -4.58 -48.25
C HIS A 192 20.92 -4.22 -48.59
N GLY A 193 21.82 -5.19 -48.45
CA GLY A 193 23.14 -5.15 -49.08
C GLY A 193 23.06 -5.75 -50.48
N THR A 194 23.07 -4.90 -51.51
CA THR A 194 23.16 -5.27 -52.93
C THR A 194 24.33 -6.24 -53.18
N PRO A 195 24.14 -7.36 -53.89
CA PRO A 195 25.25 -8.20 -54.31
C PRO A 195 25.88 -7.59 -55.57
N THR A 196 27.01 -6.92 -55.37
CA THR A 196 27.97 -6.61 -56.42
C THR A 196 28.80 -7.87 -56.67
N GLY A 197 28.74 -8.46 -57.86
CA GLY A 197 29.52 -9.65 -58.20
C GLY A 197 29.39 -10.02 -59.68
N MET A 198 30.38 -9.58 -60.46
CA MET A 198 30.56 -9.82 -61.90
C MET A 198 30.74 -11.29 -62.25
N ALA A 199 30.31 -11.70 -63.45
CA ALA A 199 31.03 -12.70 -64.27
C ALA A 199 30.62 -12.59 -65.75
N ASN A 200 31.60 -12.26 -66.60
CA ASN A 200 31.63 -12.55 -68.03
C ASN A 200 31.48 -14.06 -68.29
N THR A 201 30.82 -14.48 -69.37
CA THR A 201 31.45 -15.07 -70.58
C THR A 201 30.41 -15.51 -71.62
N SER A 202 30.61 -15.02 -72.85
CA SER A 202 30.50 -15.68 -74.17
C SER A 202 29.37 -16.67 -74.49
N ALA A 203 28.55 -16.33 -75.49
CA ALA A 203 28.55 -16.96 -76.83
C ALA A 203 27.78 -16.07 -77.81
#